data_AF-A0A8C3EWZ0-F1
#
_entry.id   AF-A0A8C3EWZ0-F1
#
_cell.length_a   1.000
_cell.length_b   1.000
_cell.length_c   1.000
_cell.angle_alpha   90.00
_cell.angle_beta   90.00
_cell.angle_gamma   90.00
#
_symmetry.space_group_name_H-M   'P 1'
#
loop_
_entity.id
_entity.type
_entity.pdbx_description
1 polymer ?
#
loop_
_entity_poly.entity_id
_entity_poly.type
_entity_poly.pdbx_seq_one_letter_code
_entity_poly.pdbx_strand_id
1 'polypeptide(L)'
;MAAGAGRAGVGLAGAGKMLGRRMEGMASPAWVRFLFTRSRIPDSVFQPRPGDHEKYGGDPEEPHKIHVITRIKSVIGRPYWEKKIIRDLGLDKAHQPRLHKNIPSVNSRLKVIKHLISTATETTPRAANRRGSVQHLSDNQGRACH
;
A
#
# COMPACT_ATOMS: atom_id res chain seq x y z
N MET A 1 37.48 -33.20 83.81
CA MET A 1 36.46 -34.26 83.75
C MET A 1 35.46 -33.95 82.65
N ALA A 2 34.89 -35.00 82.05
CA ALA A 2 33.88 -35.07 80.99
C ALA A 2 34.39 -34.97 79.53
N ALA A 3 34.37 -36.14 78.91
CA ALA A 3 34.56 -36.46 77.51
C ALA A 3 33.30 -36.16 76.68
N GLY A 4 33.45 -36.11 75.35
CA GLY A 4 32.34 -36.13 74.41
C GLY A 4 32.82 -36.27 72.97
N ALA A 5 33.11 -37.50 72.56
CA ALA A 5 33.35 -37.85 71.16
C ALA A 5 32.02 -37.97 70.41
N GLY A 6 31.96 -37.44 69.19
CA GLY A 6 30.85 -37.64 68.25
C GLY A 6 31.36 -37.48 66.82
N ARG A 7 31.70 -38.59 66.18
CA ARG A 7 31.97 -38.71 64.74
C ARG A 7 30.66 -38.93 63.98
N ALA A 8 30.68 -38.54 62.70
CA ALA A 8 29.78 -38.85 61.57
C ALA A 8 29.04 -37.59 61.08
N GLY A 9 28.97 -37.26 59.80
CA GLY A 9 29.30 -38.06 58.62
C GLY A 9 29.43 -37.22 57.36
N VAL A 10 29.81 -37.95 56.32
CA VAL A 10 30.15 -37.55 54.96
C VAL A 10 28.98 -36.83 54.28
N GLY A 11 29.28 -35.69 53.65
CA GLY A 11 28.41 -34.97 52.74
C GLY A 11 29.20 -34.43 51.56
N LEU A 12 29.62 -35.33 50.69
CA LEU A 12 30.22 -35.03 49.40
C LEU A 12 29.11 -34.58 48.44
N ALA A 13 29.05 -33.29 48.06
CA ALA A 13 28.27 -32.89 46.89
C ALA A 13 28.70 -31.51 46.35
N GLY A 14 29.21 -31.51 45.12
CA GLY A 14 28.95 -30.42 44.19
C GLY A 14 30.00 -29.32 44.09
N ALA A 15 31.19 -29.65 43.58
CA ALA A 15 32.03 -28.68 42.87
C ALA A 15 31.30 -28.23 41.57
N GLY A 16 30.38 -27.28 41.69
CA GLY A 16 29.69 -26.64 40.58
C GLY A 16 30.50 -25.47 40.05
N LYS A 17 31.16 -25.67 38.91
CA LYS A 17 31.89 -24.65 38.15
C LYS A 17 31.00 -23.40 37.92
N MET A 18 31.39 -22.25 38.48
CA MET A 18 30.94 -20.94 38.00
C MET A 18 31.48 -20.73 36.59
N LEU A 19 30.79 -21.27 35.58
CA LEU A 19 30.92 -20.82 34.22
C LEU A 19 30.20 -19.48 34.14
N GLY A 20 30.98 -18.41 34.25
CA GLY A 20 30.58 -17.05 33.91
C GLY A 20 30.03 -17.02 32.49
N ARG A 21 28.71 -17.23 32.37
CA ARG A 21 27.96 -16.96 31.16
C ARG A 21 27.87 -15.44 31.09
N ARG A 22 28.87 -14.83 30.46
CA ARG A 22 28.80 -13.47 29.92
C ARG A 22 27.44 -13.40 29.21
N MET A 23 26.51 -12.61 29.75
CA MET A 23 25.30 -12.20 29.04
C MET A 23 25.79 -11.39 27.85
N GLU A 24 26.07 -12.10 26.76
CA GLU A 24 26.21 -11.52 25.44
C GLU A 24 24.92 -10.75 25.19
N GLY A 25 25.09 -9.45 24.90
CA GLY A 25 24.07 -8.44 25.04
C GLY A 25 22.72 -8.89 24.53
N MET A 26 21.73 -8.91 25.42
CA MET A 26 20.34 -8.70 25.04
C MET A 26 20.27 -7.31 24.40
N ALA A 27 20.57 -7.23 23.11
CA ALA A 27 20.12 -6.14 22.28
C ALA A 27 18.61 -6.27 22.20
N SER A 28 17.93 -5.71 23.19
CA SER A 28 16.54 -5.32 23.00
C SER A 28 16.53 -4.28 21.88
N PRO A 29 15.60 -4.41 20.93
CA PRO A 29 14.90 -3.20 20.53
C PRO A 29 13.42 -3.46 20.73
N ALA A 30 12.99 -3.38 22.00
CA ALA A 30 11.58 -3.26 22.36
C ALA A 30 10.95 -1.92 21.90
N TRP A 31 11.59 -1.18 20.98
CA TRP A 31 11.18 0.14 20.54
C TRP A 31 11.51 0.42 19.06
N VAL A 32 11.50 -0.58 18.17
CA VAL A 32 11.46 -0.28 16.73
C VAL A 32 10.09 0.30 16.41
N ARG A 33 9.92 1.62 16.57
CA ARG A 33 8.88 2.35 15.85
C ARG A 33 9.18 2.12 14.37
N PHE A 34 8.43 1.23 13.73
CA PHE A 34 8.47 1.10 12.28
C PHE A 34 8.21 2.49 11.69
N LEU A 35 9.26 3.12 11.16
CA LEU A 35 9.13 4.40 10.50
C LEU A 35 8.13 4.22 9.36
N PHE A 36 7.10 5.06 9.33
CA PHE A 36 6.15 5.08 8.23
C PHE A 36 6.86 5.58 6.97
N THR A 37 7.43 4.63 6.23
CA THR A 37 8.19 4.87 5.00
C THR A 37 7.28 4.65 3.80
N ARG A 38 7.69 5.19 2.65
CA ARG A 38 6.94 5.04 1.41
C ARG A 38 6.82 3.56 1.05
N SER A 39 5.59 3.07 0.88
CA SER A 39 5.34 1.67 0.56
C SER A 39 5.96 1.32 -0.79
N ARG A 40 6.89 0.35 -0.79
CA ARG A 40 7.41 -0.27 -2.01
C ARG A 40 6.49 -1.43 -2.36
N ILE A 41 5.73 -1.27 -3.44
CA ILE A 41 4.82 -2.32 -3.91
C ILE A 41 5.62 -3.23 -4.85
N PRO A 42 5.72 -4.54 -4.58
CA PRO A 42 6.46 -5.45 -5.46
C PRO A 42 5.77 -5.55 -6.83
N ASP A 43 6.56 -5.77 -7.88
CA ASP A 43 6.04 -5.81 -9.25
C ASP A 43 5.09 -7.00 -9.51
N SER A 44 5.20 -8.06 -8.71
CA SER A 44 4.29 -9.22 -8.74
C SER A 44 2.82 -8.87 -8.48
N VAL A 45 2.54 -7.76 -7.78
CA VAL A 45 1.16 -7.30 -7.53
C VAL A 45 0.49 -6.80 -8.81
N PHE A 46 1.26 -6.43 -9.82
CA PHE A 46 0.76 -5.86 -11.08
C PHE A 46 0.82 -6.84 -12.25
N GLN A 47 1.20 -8.09 -12.01
CA GLN A 47 1.15 -9.13 -13.03
C GLN A 47 -0.28 -9.69 -13.08
N PRO A 48 -1.00 -9.53 -14.21
CA PRO A 48 -2.35 -10.05 -14.33
C PRO A 48 -2.31 -11.57 -14.33
N ARG A 49 -3.24 -12.20 -13.61
CA ARG A 49 -3.39 -13.65 -13.60
C ARG A 49 -4.39 -14.05 -14.69
N PRO A 50 -4.28 -15.25 -15.27
CA PRO A 50 -5.24 -15.73 -16.28
C PRO A 50 -6.71 -15.56 -15.87
N GLY A 51 -7.07 -15.83 -14.60
CA GLY A 51 -8.43 -15.66 -14.09
C GLY A 51 -8.89 -14.21 -13.89
N ASP A 52 -7.99 -13.22 -13.87
CA ASP A 52 -8.37 -11.81 -13.78
C ASP A 52 -8.95 -11.32 -15.12
N HIS A 53 -8.48 -11.87 -16.24
CA HIS A 53 -8.93 -11.49 -17.58
C HIS A 53 -10.39 -11.86 -17.83
N GLU A 54 -10.83 -13.04 -17.38
CA GLU A 54 -12.23 -13.47 -17.48
C GLU A 54 -13.17 -12.62 -16.62
N LYS A 55 -12.70 -12.19 -15.45
CA LYS A 55 -13.49 -11.42 -14.48
C LYS A 55 -13.67 -9.96 -14.87
N TYR A 56 -12.61 -9.34 -15.37
CA TYR A 56 -12.59 -7.91 -15.70
C TYR A 56 -12.78 -7.65 -17.20
N GLY A 57 -12.85 -8.70 -18.03
CA GLY A 57 -13.12 -8.61 -19.47
C GLY A 57 -12.05 -7.83 -20.24
N GLY A 58 -10.82 -7.84 -19.73
CA GLY A 58 -9.70 -7.09 -20.31
C GLY A 58 -8.83 -7.99 -21.17
N ASP A 59 -8.63 -7.61 -22.43
CA ASP A 59 -7.76 -8.30 -23.36
C ASP A 59 -6.29 -7.94 -23.09
N PRO A 60 -5.39 -8.93 -22.81
CA PRO A 60 -3.96 -8.66 -22.71
C PRO A 60 -3.32 -8.25 -24.04
N GLU A 61 -3.90 -8.64 -25.18
CA GLU A 61 -3.36 -8.38 -26.51
C GLU A 61 -3.57 -6.92 -26.93
N GLU A 62 -4.70 -6.33 -26.53
CA GLU A 62 -5.02 -4.91 -26.77
C GLU A 62 -5.16 -4.11 -25.47
N PRO A 63 -4.04 -3.61 -24.89
CA PRO A 63 -4.11 -2.79 -23.71
C PRO A 63 -4.79 -1.45 -24.01
N HIS A 64 -5.64 -1.01 -23.09
CA HIS A 64 -6.33 0.27 -23.22
C HIS A 64 -5.35 1.45 -23.19
N LYS A 65 -5.61 2.42 -24.07
CA LYS A 65 -4.71 3.56 -24.29
C LYS A 65 -4.87 4.64 -23.21
N ILE A 66 -6.08 4.81 -22.67
CA ILE A 66 -6.44 5.90 -21.75
C ILE A 66 -7.14 5.33 -20.50
N HIS A 67 -6.76 5.86 -19.34
CA HIS A 67 -7.42 5.63 -18.05
C HIS A 67 -8.31 6.82 -17.70
N VAL A 68 -9.52 6.53 -17.25
CA VAL A 68 -10.42 7.46 -16.56
C VAL A 68 -10.16 7.33 -15.06
N ILE A 69 -9.63 8.38 -14.45
CA ILE A 69 -9.21 8.38 -13.04
C ILE A 69 -10.11 9.32 -12.26
N THR A 70 -10.68 8.79 -11.19
CA THR A 70 -11.56 9.55 -10.31
C THR A 70 -11.08 9.40 -8.88
N ARG A 71 -10.86 10.51 -8.17
CA ARG A 71 -10.56 10.47 -6.73
C ARG A 71 -11.82 10.15 -5.94
N ILE A 72 -11.77 9.07 -5.15
CA ILE A 72 -12.91 8.59 -4.33
C ILE A 72 -12.70 8.81 -2.82
N LYS A 73 -11.45 8.88 -2.34
CA LYS A 73 -11.15 9.14 -0.92
C LYS A 73 -10.50 10.51 -0.71
N SER A 74 -10.65 11.02 0.51
CA SER A 74 -10.05 12.29 0.92
C SER A 74 -8.53 12.19 1.09
N VAL A 75 -7.84 13.33 0.90
CA VAL A 75 -6.38 13.47 1.05
C VAL A 75 -6.00 14.01 2.44
N ILE A 76 -6.99 14.28 3.29
CA ILE A 76 -6.80 14.77 4.66
C ILE A 76 -6.14 13.64 5.47
N GLY A 77 -5.13 13.98 6.29
CA GLY A 77 -4.37 13.01 7.08
C GLY A 77 -3.42 12.10 6.27
N ARG A 78 -3.25 12.34 4.97
CA ARG A 78 -2.31 11.59 4.12
C ARG A 78 -0.92 12.20 4.10
N PRO A 79 0.13 11.39 3.85
CA PRO A 79 1.49 11.88 3.74
C PRO A 79 1.66 12.87 2.58
N TYR A 80 2.64 13.77 2.71
CA TYR A 80 2.85 14.87 1.77
C TYR A 80 3.17 14.40 0.33
N TRP A 81 3.79 13.23 0.17
CA TRP A 81 4.09 12.68 -1.17
C TRP A 81 2.83 12.25 -1.93
N GLU A 82 1.81 11.73 -1.24
CA GLU A 82 0.50 11.41 -1.87
C GLU A 82 -0.20 12.70 -2.30
N LYS A 83 -0.18 13.72 -1.44
CA LYS A 83 -0.72 15.05 -1.74
C LYS A 83 -0.07 15.66 -2.97
N LYS A 84 1.26 15.57 -3.08
CA LYS A 84 2.00 16.09 -4.24
C LYS A 84 1.54 15.41 -5.54
N ILE A 85 1.47 14.07 -5.55
CA ILE A 85 1.05 13.30 -6.73
C ILE A 85 -0.36 13.66 -7.17
N ILE A 86 -1.28 13.86 -6.22
CA ILE A 86 -2.68 14.22 -6.53
C ILE A 86 -2.78 15.57 -7.23
N ARG A 87 -2.01 16.57 -6.78
CA ARG A 87 -1.93 17.88 -7.43
C ARG A 87 -1.29 17.77 -8.81
N ASP A 88 -0.19 17.01 -8.93
CA ASP A 88 0.52 16.82 -10.19
C ASP A 88 -0.35 16.12 -11.26
N LEU A 89 -1.34 15.32 -10.84
CA LEU A 89 -2.32 14.67 -11.71
C LEU A 89 -3.62 15.49 -11.89
N GLY A 90 -3.78 16.63 -11.21
CA GLY A 90 -4.97 17.47 -11.32
C GLY A 90 -6.24 16.85 -10.72
N LEU A 91 -6.08 16.01 -9.69
CA LEU A 91 -7.15 15.31 -8.96
C LEU A 91 -7.54 16.03 -7.65
N ASP A 92 -7.49 17.36 -7.64
CA ASP A 92 -7.74 18.19 -6.44
C ASP A 92 -9.20 18.18 -6.00
N LYS A 93 -10.14 18.04 -6.95
CA LYS A 93 -11.57 17.87 -6.69
C LYS A 93 -11.93 16.38 -6.61
N ALA A 94 -12.73 16.01 -5.62
CA ALA A 94 -13.20 14.63 -5.48
C ALA A 94 -14.30 14.36 -6.52
N HIS A 95 -14.48 13.10 -6.90
CA HIS A 95 -15.53 12.64 -7.83
C HIS A 95 -15.50 13.29 -9.23
N GLN A 96 -14.42 13.98 -9.60
CA GLN A 96 -14.25 14.52 -10.94
C GLN A 96 -13.37 13.58 -11.76
N PRO A 97 -13.88 12.99 -12.86
CA PRO A 97 -13.07 12.12 -13.72
C PRO A 97 -12.03 12.94 -14.49
N ARG A 98 -10.82 12.38 -14.62
CA ARG A 98 -9.71 12.90 -15.41
C ARG A 98 -9.18 11.82 -16.34
N LEU A 99 -8.86 12.22 -17.58
CA LEU A 99 -8.27 11.32 -18.57
C LEU A 99 -6.75 11.38 -18.47
N HIS A 100 -6.12 10.21 -18.34
CA HIS A 100 -4.67 10.09 -18.33
C HIS A 100 -4.21 8.96 -19.26
N LYS A 101 -3.09 9.18 -19.94
CA LYS A 101 -2.48 8.18 -20.82
C LYS A 101 -1.95 7.00 -20.01
N ASN A 102 -2.09 5.79 -20.54
CA ASN A 102 -1.52 4.57 -19.97
C ASN A 102 -0.01 4.50 -20.28
N ILE A 103 0.80 5.31 -19.59
CA ILE A 103 2.26 5.33 -19.71
C ILE A 103 2.93 4.90 -18.40
N PRO A 104 4.10 4.22 -18.44
CA PRO A 104 4.77 3.72 -17.24
C PRO A 104 5.05 4.80 -16.17
N SER A 105 5.40 6.02 -16.61
CA SER A 105 5.63 7.17 -15.73
C SER A 105 4.37 7.54 -14.93
N VAL A 106 3.21 7.58 -15.58
CA VAL A 106 1.92 7.83 -14.92
C VAL A 106 1.54 6.64 -14.04
N ASN A 107 1.65 5.41 -14.54
CA ASN A 107 1.31 4.20 -13.79
C ASN A 107 2.09 4.12 -12.47
N SER A 108 3.39 4.44 -12.47
CA SER A 108 4.20 4.46 -11.24
C SER A 108 3.64 5.39 -10.16
N ARG A 109 3.08 6.56 -10.56
CA ARG A 109 2.44 7.51 -9.65
C ARG A 109 1.10 6.98 -9.17
N LEU A 110 0.30 6.38 -10.07
CA LEU A 110 -0.99 5.78 -9.74
C LEU A 110 -0.84 4.60 -8.78
N LYS A 111 0.23 3.80 -8.88
CA LYS A 111 0.53 2.71 -7.95
C LYS A 111 0.61 3.19 -6.49
N VAL A 112 1.18 4.38 -6.27
CA VAL A 112 1.34 4.97 -4.92
C VAL A 112 0.00 5.42 -4.34
N ILE A 113 -0.89 5.96 -5.17
CA ILE A 113 -2.18 6.53 -4.74
C ILE A 113 -3.37 5.61 -5.01
N LYS A 114 -3.13 4.33 -5.36
CA LYS A 114 -4.17 3.37 -5.78
C LYS A 114 -5.32 3.22 -4.77
N HIS A 115 -5.06 3.45 -3.49
CA HIS A 115 -6.05 3.36 -2.42
C HIS A 115 -6.97 4.58 -2.32
N LEU A 116 -6.64 5.68 -3.01
CA LEU A 116 -7.39 6.95 -3.00
C LEU A 116 -8.24 7.16 -4.26
N ILE A 117 -7.93 6.44 -5.34
CA ILE A 117 -8.51 6.62 -6.67
C ILE A 117 -9.29 5.38 -7.11
N SER A 118 -10.26 5.61 -7.99
CA SER A 118 -10.87 4.59 -8.82
C SER A 118 -10.35 4.79 -10.25
N THR A 119 -9.81 3.73 -10.83
CA THR A 119 -9.34 3.69 -12.21
C THR A 119 -10.34 2.88 -13.05
N ALA A 120 -10.92 3.51 -14.06
CA ALA A 120 -11.71 2.85 -15.08
C ALA A 120 -11.00 2.98 -16.43
N THR A 121 -11.20 2.02 -17.32
CA THR A 121 -10.71 2.11 -18.70
C THR A 121 -11.75 2.81 -19.56
N GLU A 122 -11.31 3.52 -20.60
CA GLU A 122 -12.22 4.22 -21.53
C GLU A 122 -13.24 3.27 -22.16
N THR A 123 -12.87 2.00 -22.40
CA THR A 123 -13.74 0.93 -22.91
C THR A 123 -14.84 0.50 -21.92
N THR A 124 -14.79 0.94 -20.65
CA THR A 124 -15.78 0.62 -19.62
C THR A 124 -16.74 1.80 -19.30
N PRO A 125 -17.42 2.46 -20.26
CA PRO A 125 -18.45 3.46 -19.92
C PRO A 125 -19.78 2.78 -19.51
N ARG A 126 -19.94 1.47 -19.75
CA ARG A 126 -21.24 0.79 -19.74
C ARG A 126 -21.72 0.30 -18.36
N ALA A 127 -20.83 0.08 -17.40
CA ALA A 127 -21.22 -0.47 -16.09
C ALA A 127 -21.63 0.59 -15.05
N ALA A 128 -21.19 1.85 -15.21
CA ALA A 128 -21.44 2.93 -14.23
C ALA A 128 -22.75 3.70 -14.46
N ASN A 129 -23.28 3.73 -15.69
CA ASN A 129 -24.50 4.47 -16.03
C ASN A 129 -25.82 3.85 -15.55
N ARG A 130 -25.79 2.75 -14.76
CA ARG A 130 -27.00 2.23 -14.08
C ARG A 130 -27.37 2.99 -12.79
N ARG A 131 -26.57 3.96 -12.35
CA ARG A 131 -26.91 4.89 -11.25
C ARG A 131 -26.91 6.30 -11.83
N GLY A 132 -28.10 6.77 -12.22
CA GLY A 132 -28.32 7.91 -13.12
C GLY A 132 -27.47 9.15 -12.84
N SER A 133 -26.86 9.67 -13.91
CA SER A 133 -26.61 11.09 -14.20
C SER A 133 -25.63 11.20 -15.38
N VAL A 134 -26.10 10.99 -16.61
CA VAL A 134 -25.41 11.50 -17.79
C VAL A 134 -25.94 12.91 -18.01
N GLN A 135 -25.26 13.90 -17.44
CA GLN A 135 -25.33 15.24 -17.99
C GLN A 135 -24.62 15.17 -19.34
N HIS A 136 -25.39 15.33 -20.42
CA HIS A 136 -24.86 15.58 -21.75
C HIS A 136 -23.88 16.77 -21.63
N LEU A 137 -22.59 16.50 -21.81
CA LEU A 137 -21.62 17.53 -22.12
C LEU A 137 -22.00 18.02 -23.52
N SER A 138 -22.85 19.04 -23.58
CA SER A 138 -23.14 19.73 -24.83
C SER A 138 -21.92 20.56 -25.16
N ASP A 139 -21.27 20.19 -26.26
CA ASP A 139 -20.27 21.00 -26.93
C ASP A 139 -20.93 22.31 -27.37
N ASN A 140 -20.83 23.33 -26.52
CA ASN A 140 -21.15 24.70 -26.88
C ASN A 140 -20.00 25.26 -27.72
N GLN A 141 -19.87 24.77 -28.95
CA GLN A 141 -19.15 25.47 -30.00
C GLN A 141 -20.08 26.53 -30.57
N GLY A 142 -19.77 27.77 -30.19
CA GLY A 142 -20.50 28.96 -30.58
C GLY A 142 -20.68 29.05 -32.10
N ARG A 143 -21.94 29.13 -32.51
CA ARG A 143 -22.32 29.77 -33.76
C ARG A 143 -22.04 31.26 -33.62
N ALA A 144 -20.91 31.70 -34.14
CA ALA A 144 -20.70 33.08 -34.54
C ALA A 144 -20.76 33.10 -36.07
N CYS A 145 -21.90 33.53 -36.64
CA CYS A 145 -22.09 33.97 -38.03
C CYS A 145 -23.52 34.54 -38.12
N HIS A 146 -23.68 35.85 -37.91
CA HIS A 146 -24.75 36.67 -38.46
C HIS A 146 -24.12 37.98 -38.91
#